data_AF-A0A944SZU2-F1
#
_entry.id   AF-A0A944SZU2-F1
#
_cell.length_a   1.000
_cell.length_b   1.000
_cell.length_c   1.000
_cell.angle_alpha   90.00
_cell.angle_beta   90.00
_cell.angle_gamma   90.00
#
_symmetry.space_group_name_H-M   'P 1'
#
loop_
_entity.id
_entity.type
_entity.pdbx_description
1 polymer ?
#
loop_
_entity_poly.entity_id
_entity_poly.type
_entity_poly.pdbx_seq_one_letter_code
_entity_poly.pdbx_strand_id
1 'polypeptide(L)'
;PIVLIIVQIGLVFWLASRVMSMSVSQATGIFMLYAGLTGITFSTLFVVYTAASITSTFLVTAGTFGAMSFYGYTTKKDLTSWGSFLFMGLIGIIIASLVNIFLQSPMMHWIITYAGVLIFVGLTAYDTQKIKEMNILGNEGTDEDTKEAIRGALTLYLDFINLFLMLLRIMGDRK
;
A
#
# COMPACT_ATOMS: atom_id res chain seq x y z
N PRO A 1 -14.79 -9.57 2.88
CA PRO A 1 -14.03 -8.68 1.96
C PRO A 1 -13.68 -7.29 2.52
N ILE A 2 -14.61 -6.55 3.15
CA ILE A 2 -14.33 -5.20 3.72
C ILE A 2 -13.41 -5.28 4.95
N VAL A 3 -13.59 -6.29 5.81
CA VAL A 3 -12.73 -6.52 6.98
C VAL A 3 -11.25 -6.67 6.58
N LEU A 4 -10.97 -7.33 5.45
CA LEU A 4 -9.61 -7.46 4.92
C LEU A 4 -8.99 -6.10 4.57
N ILE A 5 -9.77 -5.15 4.02
CA ILE A 5 -9.29 -3.80 3.69
C ILE A 5 -8.94 -3.03 4.96
N ILE A 6 -9.80 -3.08 5.97
CA ILE A 6 -9.57 -2.37 7.24
C ILE A 6 -8.34 -2.92 7.95
N VAL A 7 -8.21 -4.25 7.98
CA VAL A 7 -7.05 -4.94 8.56
C VAL A 7 -5.78 -4.59 7.80
N GLN A 8 -5.81 -4.58 6.46
CA GLN A 8 -4.66 -4.27 5.63
C GLN A 8 -4.23 -2.81 5.73
N ILE A 9 -5.16 -1.87 5.66
CA ILE A 9 -4.88 -0.43 5.82
C ILE A 9 -4.36 -0.14 7.25
N GLY A 10 -4.98 -0.72 8.28
CA GLY A 10 -4.51 -0.59 9.66
C GLY A 10 -3.12 -1.18 9.88
N LEU A 11 -2.83 -2.32 9.25
CA LEU A 11 -1.50 -2.94 9.23
C LEU A 11 -0.45 -2.06 8.57
N VAL A 12 -0.79 -1.36 7.47
CA VAL A 12 0.16 -0.46 6.80
C VAL A 12 0.68 0.59 7.77
N PHE A 13 -0.22 1.29 8.45
CA PHE A 13 0.15 2.35 9.37
C PHE A 13 0.82 1.84 10.64
N TRP A 14 0.34 0.72 11.18
CA TRP A 14 0.91 0.14 12.37
C TRP A 14 2.35 -0.33 12.12
N LEU A 15 2.60 -1.03 11.01
CA LEU A 15 3.94 -1.49 10.64
C LEU A 15 4.85 -0.31 10.25
N ALA A 16 4.38 0.61 9.41
CA ALA A 16 5.18 1.75 8.96
C ALA A 16 5.57 2.70 10.12
N SER A 17 4.73 2.83 11.16
CA SER A 17 5.07 3.61 12.36
C SER A 17 5.98 2.86 13.32
N ARG A 18 5.82 1.54 13.49
CA ARG A 18 6.61 0.72 14.40
C ARG A 18 8.04 0.49 13.93
N VAL A 19 8.29 0.44 12.63
CA VAL A 19 9.64 0.23 12.05
C VAL A 19 10.63 1.32 12.46
N MET A 20 10.18 2.58 12.66
CA MET A 20 11.06 3.65 13.15
C MET A 20 11.59 3.43 14.57
N SER A 21 10.90 2.62 15.38
CA SER A 21 11.30 2.33 16.77
C SER A 21 12.19 1.08 16.92
N MET A 22 12.55 0.42 15.81
CA MET A 22 13.19 -0.89 15.81
C MET A 22 14.67 -0.84 15.37
N SER A 23 15.43 -1.89 15.69
CA SER A 23 16.75 -2.09 15.11
C SER A 23 16.64 -2.54 13.64
N VAL A 24 17.70 -2.34 12.85
CA VAL A 24 17.76 -2.75 11.42
C VAL A 24 17.37 -4.23 11.27
N SER A 25 17.96 -5.10 12.08
CA SER A 25 17.73 -6.54 12.05
C SER A 25 16.27 -6.90 12.36
N GLN A 26 15.65 -6.24 13.34
CA GLN A 26 14.24 -6.45 13.68
C GLN A 26 13.31 -5.98 12.56
N ALA A 27 13.57 -4.80 11.98
CA ALA A 27 12.79 -4.26 10.89
C ALA A 27 12.83 -5.18 9.65
N THR A 28 14.01 -5.65 9.29
CA THR A 28 14.20 -6.63 8.21
C THR A 28 13.49 -7.94 8.50
N GLY A 29 13.63 -8.48 9.72
CA GLY A 29 12.98 -9.72 10.12
C GLY A 29 11.46 -9.64 10.03
N ILE A 30 10.86 -8.54 10.52
CA ILE A 30 9.41 -8.31 10.42
C ILE A 30 8.98 -8.12 8.97
N PHE A 31 9.75 -7.40 8.15
CA PHE A 31 9.42 -7.22 6.74
C PHE A 31 9.39 -8.56 6.00
N MET A 32 10.42 -9.40 6.16
CA MET A 32 10.46 -10.74 5.55
C MET A 32 9.31 -11.62 6.04
N LEU A 33 9.05 -11.61 7.34
CA LEU A 33 7.98 -12.40 7.94
C LEU A 33 6.61 -11.94 7.43
N TYR A 34 6.39 -10.63 7.35
CA TYR A 34 5.17 -10.04 6.78
C TYR A 34 5.01 -10.38 5.30
N ALA A 35 6.07 -10.28 4.50
CA ALA A 35 6.04 -10.64 3.09
C ALA A 35 5.72 -12.14 2.89
N GLY A 36 6.33 -13.02 3.69
CA GLY A 36 6.04 -14.46 3.68
C GLY A 36 4.59 -14.78 4.06
N LEU A 37 4.10 -14.21 5.16
CA LEU A 37 2.71 -14.37 5.60
C LEU A 37 1.71 -13.82 4.57
N THR A 38 2.04 -12.69 3.95
CA THR A 38 1.22 -12.10 2.88
C THR A 38 1.16 -13.02 1.67
N GLY A 39 2.29 -13.60 1.25
CA GLY A 39 2.34 -14.59 0.18
C GLY A 39 1.48 -15.84 0.48
N ILE A 40 1.57 -16.38 1.70
CA ILE A 40 0.71 -17.48 2.16
C ILE A 40 -0.76 -17.07 2.11
N THR A 41 -1.09 -15.88 2.63
CA THR A 41 -2.47 -15.35 2.59
C THR A 41 -2.96 -15.19 1.16
N PHE A 42 -2.10 -14.74 0.24
CA PHE A 42 -2.43 -14.54 -1.17
C PHE A 42 -2.67 -15.84 -1.92
N SER A 43 -2.13 -16.97 -1.45
CA SER A 43 -2.46 -18.27 -2.03
C SER A 43 -3.97 -18.56 -2.01
N THR A 44 -4.69 -18.04 -0.99
CA THR A 44 -6.15 -18.16 -0.89
C THR A 44 -6.89 -17.43 -2.01
N LEU A 45 -6.26 -16.43 -2.65
CA LEU A 45 -6.85 -15.73 -3.80
C LEU A 45 -7.03 -16.66 -5.00
N PHE A 46 -6.16 -17.66 -5.19
CA PHE A 46 -6.29 -18.64 -6.28
C PHE A 46 -7.50 -19.57 -6.14
N VAL A 47 -8.03 -19.69 -4.92
CA VAL A 47 -9.28 -20.41 -4.62
C VAL A 47 -10.48 -19.58 -5.04
N VAL A 48 -10.47 -18.27 -4.79
CA VAL A 48 -11.61 -17.36 -5.02
C VAL A 48 -11.65 -16.79 -6.44
N TYR A 49 -10.48 -16.53 -7.04
CA TYR A 49 -10.33 -15.86 -8.32
C TYR A 49 -9.69 -16.78 -9.38
N THR A 50 -9.93 -16.46 -10.65
CA THR A 50 -9.22 -17.12 -11.75
C THR A 50 -7.75 -16.69 -11.81
N ALA A 51 -6.88 -17.61 -12.22
CA ALA A 51 -5.45 -17.30 -12.40
C ALA A 51 -5.25 -16.21 -13.47
N ALA A 52 -6.11 -16.17 -14.48
CA ALA A 52 -6.14 -15.12 -15.50
C ALA A 52 -6.42 -13.75 -14.88
N SER A 53 -7.44 -13.64 -14.01
CA SER A 53 -7.76 -12.39 -13.31
C SER A 53 -6.66 -11.94 -12.35
N ILE A 54 -6.05 -12.86 -11.62
CA ILE A 54 -4.92 -12.55 -10.71
C ILE A 54 -3.75 -12.00 -11.53
N THR A 55 -3.39 -12.67 -12.63
CA THR A 55 -2.28 -12.27 -13.49
C THR A 55 -2.53 -10.92 -14.16
N SER A 56 -3.71 -10.72 -14.76
CA SER A 56 -4.04 -9.47 -15.44
C SER A 56 -4.07 -8.29 -14.46
N THR A 57 -4.66 -8.48 -13.28
CA THR A 57 -4.67 -7.47 -12.23
C THR A 57 -3.27 -7.16 -11.75
N PHE A 58 -2.41 -8.17 -11.56
CA PHE A 58 -1.03 -7.97 -11.14
C PHE A 58 -0.26 -7.12 -12.16
N LEU A 59 -0.40 -7.41 -13.45
CA LEU A 59 0.23 -6.62 -14.51
C LEU A 59 -0.26 -5.17 -14.55
N VAL A 60 -1.57 -4.96 -14.41
CA VAL A 60 -2.14 -3.60 -14.33
C VAL A 60 -1.61 -2.87 -13.11
N THR A 61 -1.59 -3.54 -11.94
CA THR A 61 -1.06 -2.96 -10.70
C THR A 61 0.41 -2.61 -10.84
N ALA A 62 1.23 -3.50 -11.38
CA ALA A 62 2.66 -3.26 -11.62
C ALA A 62 2.89 -2.09 -12.59
N GLY A 63 2.11 -2.01 -13.66
CA GLY A 63 2.14 -0.88 -14.60
C GLY A 63 1.77 0.44 -13.92
N THR A 64 0.66 0.47 -13.17
CA THR A 64 0.22 1.68 -12.45
C THR A 64 1.22 2.08 -11.37
N PHE A 65 1.64 1.14 -10.53
CA PHE A 65 2.60 1.38 -9.45
C PHE A 65 3.94 1.87 -10.00
N GLY A 66 4.46 1.21 -11.04
CA GLY A 66 5.71 1.61 -11.69
C GLY A 66 5.62 2.99 -12.32
N ALA A 67 4.53 3.31 -13.02
CA ALA A 67 4.31 4.63 -13.61
C ALA A 67 4.23 5.73 -12.55
N MET A 68 3.47 5.51 -11.47
CA MET A 68 3.34 6.49 -10.38
C MET A 68 4.62 6.64 -9.57
N SER A 69 5.35 5.56 -9.32
CA SER A 69 6.66 5.61 -8.66
C SER A 69 7.66 6.38 -9.51
N PHE A 70 7.71 6.11 -10.82
CA PHE A 70 8.54 6.87 -11.75
C PHE A 70 8.17 8.36 -11.77
N TYR A 71 6.88 8.68 -11.77
CA TYR A 71 6.41 10.05 -11.65
C TYR A 71 6.85 10.70 -10.33
N GLY A 72 6.62 10.05 -9.18
CA GLY A 72 7.05 10.55 -7.86
C GLY A 72 8.56 10.75 -7.75
N TYR A 73 9.34 9.87 -8.37
CA TYR A 73 10.80 9.98 -8.39
C TYR A 73 11.30 11.13 -9.27
N THR A 74 10.67 11.38 -10.42
CA THR A 74 11.15 12.34 -11.42
C THR A 74 10.53 13.74 -11.29
N THR A 75 9.35 13.84 -10.68
CA THR A 75 8.65 15.11 -10.54
C THR A 75 9.44 16.09 -9.67
N LYS A 76 9.42 17.36 -10.07
CA LYS A 76 9.99 18.48 -9.31
C LYS A 76 8.95 19.19 -8.44
N LYS A 77 7.68 18.80 -8.57
CA LYS A 77 6.59 19.36 -7.78
C LYS A 77 6.64 18.72 -6.39
N ASP A 78 6.60 19.54 -5.35
CA ASP A 78 6.49 19.06 -3.97
C ASP A 78 5.11 18.40 -3.73
N LEU A 79 5.11 17.09 -3.46
CA LEU A 79 3.91 16.31 -3.14
C LEU A 79 3.62 16.26 -1.64
N THR A 80 4.36 16.97 -0.79
CA THR A 80 4.13 17.00 0.68
C THR A 80 2.69 17.39 1.02
N SER A 81 2.15 18.39 0.32
CA SER A 81 0.74 18.78 0.47
C SER A 81 -0.24 17.66 0.06
N TRP A 82 0.09 16.88 -0.98
CA TRP A 82 -0.70 15.74 -1.41
C TRP A 82 -0.70 14.65 -0.36
N GLY A 83 0.44 14.35 0.25
CA GLY A 83 0.55 13.37 1.32
C GLY A 83 -0.44 13.65 2.47
N SER A 84 -0.52 14.90 2.93
CA SER A 84 -1.45 15.28 4.00
C SER A 84 -2.93 15.10 3.61
N PHE A 85 -3.28 15.47 2.37
CA PHE A 85 -4.65 15.36 1.85
C PHE A 85 -5.05 13.90 1.63
N LEU A 86 -4.17 13.10 1.03
CA LEU A 86 -4.39 11.67 0.77
C LEU A 86 -4.47 10.88 2.07
N PHE A 87 -3.67 11.24 3.07
CA PHE A 87 -3.75 10.65 4.40
C PHE A 87 -5.10 10.95 5.08
N MET A 88 -5.61 12.18 4.98
CA MET A 88 -6.96 12.52 5.46
C MET A 88 -8.04 11.73 4.72
N GLY A 89 -7.93 11.61 3.40
CA GLY A 89 -8.84 10.79 2.60
C GLY A 89 -8.81 9.31 3.00
N LEU A 90 -7.63 8.78 3.31
CA LEU A 90 -7.46 7.41 3.75
C LEU A 90 -8.15 7.16 5.10
N ILE A 91 -8.04 8.10 6.05
CA ILE A 91 -8.83 8.05 7.30
C ILE A 91 -10.32 8.04 6.99
N GLY A 92 -10.78 8.90 6.07
CA GLY A 92 -12.18 8.94 5.63
C GLY A 92 -12.66 7.59 5.09
N ILE A 93 -11.84 6.91 4.29
CA ILE A 93 -12.15 5.57 3.76
C ILE A 93 -12.20 4.51 4.87
N ILE A 94 -11.31 4.58 5.86
CA ILE A 94 -11.34 3.65 7.01
C ILE A 94 -12.66 3.82 7.76
N ILE A 95 -13.05 5.05 8.07
CA ILE A 95 -14.32 5.34 8.76
C ILE A 95 -15.51 4.87 7.92
N ALA A 96 -15.55 5.21 6.63
CA ALA A 96 -16.60 4.77 5.72
C ALA A 96 -16.68 3.24 5.65
N SER A 97 -15.54 2.55 5.66
CA SER A 97 -15.47 1.08 5.69
C SER A 97 -16.04 0.50 6.97
N LEU A 98 -15.74 1.10 8.13
CA LEU A 98 -16.32 0.69 9.42
C LEU A 98 -17.83 0.89 9.45
N VAL A 99 -18.32 2.03 8.99
CA VAL A 99 -19.76 2.31 8.88
C VAL A 99 -20.42 1.31 7.93
N ASN A 100 -19.77 0.96 6.81
CA ASN A 100 -20.33 0.04 5.85
C ASN A 100 -20.41 -1.42 6.33
N ILE A 101 -19.73 -1.79 7.43
CA ILE A 101 -19.93 -3.10 8.07
C ILE A 101 -21.36 -3.21 8.61
N PHE A 102 -21.89 -2.12 9.17
CA PHE A 102 -23.25 -2.07 9.73
C PHE A 102 -24.30 -1.82 8.65
N LEU A 103 -24.01 -0.95 7.68
CA LEU A 103 -24.94 -0.64 6.60
C LEU A 103 -25.04 -1.74 5.53
N GLN A 104 -23.96 -2.51 5.35
CA GLN A 104 -23.84 -3.55 4.32
C GLN A 104 -24.21 -3.06 2.90
N SER A 105 -23.95 -1.78 2.60
CA SER A 105 -24.36 -1.14 1.35
C SER A 105 -23.43 -1.52 0.20
N PRO A 106 -23.96 -2.08 -0.91
CA PRO A 106 -23.18 -2.37 -2.11
C PRO A 106 -22.63 -1.10 -2.77
N MET A 107 -23.40 -0.01 -2.77
CA MET A 107 -22.97 1.27 -3.34
C MET A 107 -21.77 1.83 -2.58
N MET A 108 -21.85 1.84 -1.24
CA MET A 108 -20.75 2.31 -0.39
C MET A 108 -19.50 1.45 -0.56
N HIS A 109 -19.65 0.13 -0.73
CA HIS A 109 -18.54 -0.78 -1.01
C HIS A 109 -17.78 -0.39 -2.29
N TRP A 110 -18.50 -0.09 -3.38
CA TRP A 110 -17.87 0.34 -4.63
C TRP A 110 -17.21 1.72 -4.51
N ILE A 111 -17.88 2.69 -3.86
CA ILE A 111 -17.31 4.03 -3.62
C ILE A 111 -15.99 3.91 -2.85
N ILE A 112 -15.97 3.15 -1.75
CA ILE A 112 -14.77 2.88 -0.95
C ILE A 112 -13.67 2.27 -1.80
N THR A 113 -14.01 1.31 -2.66
CA THR A 113 -13.04 0.59 -3.48
C THR A 113 -12.40 1.53 -4.52
N TYR A 114 -13.19 2.28 -5.27
CA TYR A 114 -12.68 3.21 -6.30
C TYR A 114 -11.92 4.40 -5.69
N ALA A 115 -12.46 5.00 -4.63
CA ALA A 115 -11.76 6.07 -3.92
C ALA A 115 -10.43 5.57 -3.33
N GLY A 116 -10.42 4.34 -2.80
CA GLY A 116 -9.22 3.69 -2.28
C GLY A 116 -8.12 3.56 -3.34
N VAL A 117 -8.48 3.09 -4.54
CA VAL A 117 -7.53 3.01 -5.67
C VAL A 117 -6.91 4.38 -5.96
N LEU A 118 -7.72 5.44 -6.09
CA LEU A 118 -7.22 6.79 -6.37
C LEU A 118 -6.28 7.30 -5.27
N ILE A 119 -6.62 7.02 -4.00
CA ILE A 119 -5.79 7.41 -2.87
C ILE A 119 -4.46 6.67 -2.88
N PHE A 120 -4.46 5.34 -3.05
CA PHE A 120 -3.23 4.54 -3.06
C PHE A 120 -2.33 4.85 -4.27
N VAL A 121 -2.91 5.15 -5.43
CA VAL A 121 -2.18 5.64 -6.61
C VAL A 121 -1.47 6.97 -6.30
N GLY A 122 -2.15 7.90 -5.63
CA GLY A 122 -1.56 9.15 -5.17
C GLY A 122 -0.48 8.95 -4.10
N LEU A 123 -0.74 8.09 -3.12
CA LEU A 123 0.19 7.78 -2.03
C LEU A 123 1.46 7.14 -2.58
N THR A 124 1.36 6.22 -3.53
CA THR A 124 2.52 5.61 -4.21
C THR A 124 3.49 6.66 -4.76
N ALA A 125 2.98 7.70 -5.43
CA ALA A 125 3.81 8.79 -5.95
C ALA A 125 4.42 9.64 -4.83
N TYR A 126 3.64 9.97 -3.81
CA TYR A 126 4.09 10.72 -2.64
C TYR A 126 5.18 9.95 -1.86
N ASP A 127 4.95 8.69 -1.53
CA ASP A 127 5.87 7.86 -0.77
C ASP A 127 7.15 7.59 -1.56
N THR A 128 7.07 7.43 -2.89
CA THR A 128 8.27 7.35 -3.73
C THR A 128 9.09 8.64 -3.70
N GLN A 129 8.45 9.80 -3.79
CA GLN A 129 9.15 11.09 -3.68
C GLN A 129 9.78 11.26 -2.30
N LYS A 130 9.03 10.93 -1.24
CA LYS A 130 9.51 10.99 0.14
C LYS A 130 10.72 10.09 0.37
N ILE A 131 10.72 8.87 -0.16
CA ILE A 131 11.88 7.96 -0.06
C ILE A 131 13.10 8.53 -0.77
N LYS A 132 12.91 9.15 -1.93
CA LYS A 132 13.99 9.86 -2.62
C LYS A 132 14.54 11.03 -1.79
N GLU A 133 13.67 11.79 -1.13
CA GLU A 133 14.05 12.93 -0.29
C GLU A 133 14.68 12.53 1.05
N MET A 134 14.35 11.34 1.57
CA MET A 134 14.97 10.77 2.77
C MET A 134 16.43 10.36 2.55
N ASN A 135 16.94 10.27 1.33
CA ASN A 135 18.38 10.10 1.09
C ASN A 135 19.15 11.37 1.50
N ILE A 136 19.53 11.43 2.78
CA ILE A 136 20.33 12.53 3.32
C ILE A 136 21.77 12.37 2.85
N LEU A 137 22.24 13.36 2.08
CA LEU A 137 23.65 13.48 1.69
C LEU A 137 24.56 13.42 2.93
N GLY A 138 25.41 12.39 3.00
CA GLY A 138 26.39 12.21 4.07
C GLY A 138 26.03 11.16 5.14
N ASN A 139 24.87 10.51 5.05
CA ASN A 139 24.48 9.40 5.95
C ASN A 139 24.68 7.99 5.33
N GLU A 140 25.25 7.93 4.13
CA GLU A 140 25.41 6.70 3.33
C GLU A 140 26.17 5.61 4.10
N GLY A 141 25.56 4.43 4.22
CA GLY A 141 26.19 3.27 4.86
C GLY A 141 26.10 3.25 6.39
N THR A 142 25.33 4.16 7.00
CA THR A 142 25.00 4.08 8.43
C THR A 142 23.82 3.14 8.70
N ASP A 143 23.66 2.74 9.96
CA ASP A 143 22.49 2.00 10.42
C ASP A 143 21.18 2.78 10.21
N GLU A 144 21.24 4.12 10.22
CA GLU A 144 20.07 4.98 10.04
C GLU A 144 19.60 4.99 8.58
N ASP A 145 20.52 5.15 7.63
CA ASP A 145 20.27 5.00 6.19
C ASP A 145 19.65 3.64 5.85
N THR A 146 20.19 2.56 6.44
CA THR A 146 19.64 1.21 6.25
C THR A 146 18.20 1.09 6.78
N LYS A 147 17.88 1.71 7.93
CA LYS A 147 16.51 1.71 8.47
C LYS A 147 15.55 2.50 7.59
N GLU A 148 15.98 3.63 7.06
CA GLU A 148 15.18 4.46 6.17
C GLU A 148 14.86 3.72 4.87
N ALA A 149 15.84 3.02 4.30
CA ALA A 149 15.64 2.16 3.14
C ALA A 149 14.64 1.03 3.41
N ILE A 150 14.76 0.32 4.55
CA ILE A 150 13.81 -0.75 4.94
C ILE A 150 12.40 -0.19 5.11
N ARG A 151 12.26 0.96 5.79
CA ARG A 151 10.98 1.63 5.98
C ARG A 151 10.36 2.04 4.65
N GLY A 152 11.16 2.60 3.75
CA GLY A 152 10.74 2.97 2.41
C GLY A 152 10.24 1.76 1.62
N ALA A 153 11.03 0.69 1.58
CA ALA A 153 10.67 -0.56 0.91
C ALA A 153 9.38 -1.18 1.49
N LEU A 154 9.22 -1.19 2.81
CA LEU A 154 8.00 -1.68 3.46
C LEU A 154 6.78 -0.83 3.07
N THR A 155 6.91 0.50 3.07
CA THR A 155 5.82 1.42 2.71
C THR A 155 5.36 1.18 1.28
N LEU A 156 6.29 1.15 0.33
CA LEU A 156 6.02 0.86 -1.07
C LEU A 156 5.45 -0.56 -1.29
N TYR A 157 5.94 -1.56 -0.55
CA TYR A 157 5.39 -2.91 -0.60
C TYR A 157 3.92 -2.94 -0.18
N LEU A 158 3.59 -2.24 0.90
CA LEU A 158 2.23 -2.16 1.41
C LEU A 158 1.30 -1.43 0.44
N ASP A 159 1.75 -0.34 -0.18
CA ASP A 159 0.98 0.37 -1.21
C ASP A 159 0.69 -0.53 -2.41
N PHE A 160 1.69 -1.25 -2.90
CA PHE A 160 1.54 -2.19 -4.00
C PHE A 160 0.49 -3.26 -3.69
N ILE A 161 0.61 -3.89 -2.51
CA ILE A 161 -0.29 -4.96 -2.06
C ILE A 161 -1.74 -4.46 -1.93
N ASN A 162 -1.94 -3.27 -1.37
CA ASN A 162 -3.28 -2.69 -1.25
C ASN A 162 -3.88 -2.33 -2.61
N LEU A 163 -3.09 -1.68 -3.48
CA LEU A 163 -3.52 -1.35 -4.83
C LEU A 163 -3.91 -2.62 -5.61
N PHE A 164 -3.09 -3.67 -5.52
CA PHE A 164 -3.35 -4.96 -6.16
C PHE A 164 -4.70 -5.54 -5.73
N LEU A 165 -4.96 -5.61 -4.42
CA LEU A 165 -6.18 -6.22 -3.90
C LEU A 165 -7.44 -5.39 -4.22
N MET A 166 -7.32 -4.06 -4.25
CA MET A 166 -8.41 -3.19 -4.66
C MET A 166 -8.71 -3.35 -6.15
N LEU A 167 -7.69 -3.40 -7.00
CA LEU A 167 -7.87 -3.66 -8.43
C LEU A 167 -8.40 -5.08 -8.69
N LEU A 168 -7.94 -6.09 -7.95
CA LEU A 168 -8.42 -7.48 -8.07
C LEU A 168 -9.90 -7.57 -7.70
N ARG A 169 -10.37 -6.72 -6.80
CA ARG A 169 -11.79 -6.65 -6.46
C ARG A 169 -12.64 -6.05 -7.57
N ILE A 170 -12.10 -5.09 -8.31
CA ILE A 170 -12.79 -4.41 -9.40
C ILE A 170 -12.78 -5.29 -10.66
N MET A 171 -11.62 -5.84 -11.00
CA MET A 171 -11.37 -6.52 -12.27
C MET A 171 -11.43 -8.04 -12.17
N GLY A 172 -11.40 -8.58 -10.95
CA GLY A 172 -11.29 -10.01 -10.72
C GLY A 172 -12.59 -10.74 -10.95
N ASP A 173 -12.53 -11.74 -11.82
CA ASP A 173 -13.60 -12.69 -12.02
C ASP A 173 -13.54 -13.78 -10.94
N ARG A 174 -14.67 -13.98 -10.25
CA ARG A 174 -14.76 -14.92 -9.13
C ARG A 174 -15.24 -16.27 -9.64
N LYS A 175 -14.62 -17.34 -9.14
CA LYS A 175 -15.05 -18.72 -9.40
C LYS A 175 -16.27 -19.09 -8.58
#